data_AF-A0A2A3Y0Y3-F1
#
_entry.id   AF-A0A2A3Y0Y3-F1
#
_cell.length_a   1.000
_cell.length_b   1.000
_cell.length_c   1.000
_cell.angle_alpha   90.00
_cell.angle_beta   90.00
_cell.angle_gamma   90.00
#
_symmetry.space_group_name_H-M   'P 1'
#
loop_
_entity.id
_entity.type
_entity.pdbx_description
1 polymer ?
#
loop_
_entity_poly.entity_id
_entity_poly.type
_entity_poly.pdbx_seq_one_letter_code
_entity_poly.pdbx_strand_id
1 'polypeptide(L)'
;MKRFLAVLVMPLLAVSLASCAGSSGAGADPAGLWGEQAQGSPWLELAEDGMVSGNDGCNRIAGQWSEADGEIRFEQLSSTKMYCPGIDPWLASAVAAQVSGDNMLVLDADNAEVGTLKRGE
;
A
#
# COMPACT_ATOMS: atom_id res chain seq x y z
N MET A 1 -29.68 61.09 -41.18
CA MET A 1 -30.35 60.55 -39.98
C MET A 1 -29.48 59.44 -39.42
N LYS A 2 -28.83 59.65 -38.27
CA LYS A 2 -27.97 58.67 -37.57
C LYS A 2 -28.82 57.91 -36.57
N ARG A 3 -28.68 56.57 -36.47
CA ARG A 3 -29.02 55.69 -35.32
C ARG A 3 -29.12 54.24 -35.82
N PHE A 4 -28.58 53.17 -35.25
CA PHE A 4 -27.49 52.84 -34.33
C PHE A 4 -27.28 51.33 -34.54
N LEU A 5 -26.04 50.83 -34.66
CA LEU A 5 -25.78 49.40 -34.60
C LEU A 5 -26.05 48.90 -33.17
N ALA A 6 -26.91 47.89 -33.02
CA ALA A 6 -27.03 47.14 -31.77
C ALA A 6 -26.17 45.89 -31.88
N VAL A 7 -24.94 45.95 -31.33
CA VAL A 7 -24.11 44.78 -31.09
C VAL A 7 -24.59 44.15 -29.79
N LEU A 8 -25.20 42.98 -29.88
CA LEU A 8 -25.71 42.22 -28.75
C LEU A 8 -24.55 41.39 -28.20
N VAL A 9 -23.85 41.91 -27.19
CA VAL A 9 -22.79 41.20 -26.48
C VAL A 9 -23.45 40.31 -25.43
N MET A 10 -23.42 39.00 -25.69
CA MET A 10 -23.90 37.96 -24.77
C MET A 10 -22.71 37.54 -23.89
N PRO A 11 -22.79 37.64 -22.54
CA PRO A 11 -21.70 37.19 -21.69
C PRO A 11 -21.72 35.67 -21.60
N LEU A 12 -20.72 35.00 -22.19
CA LEU A 12 -20.41 33.61 -21.88
C LEU A 12 -19.86 33.56 -20.45
N LEU A 13 -20.67 33.09 -19.49
CA LEU A 13 -20.15 32.58 -18.23
C LEU A 13 -19.36 31.29 -18.51
N ALA A 14 -18.04 31.40 -18.56
CA ALA A 14 -17.16 30.26 -18.50
C ALA A 14 -17.15 29.74 -17.05
N VAL A 15 -17.99 28.75 -16.75
CA VAL A 15 -17.89 27.97 -15.52
C VAL A 15 -16.70 27.03 -15.69
N SER A 16 -15.55 27.42 -15.15
CA SER A 16 -14.39 26.55 -15.02
C SER A 16 -14.68 25.51 -13.93
N LEU A 17 -15.08 24.30 -14.35
CA LEU A 17 -15.00 23.12 -13.49
C LEU A 17 -13.51 22.85 -13.24
N ALA A 18 -13.01 23.30 -12.09
CA ALA A 18 -11.73 22.85 -11.57
C ALA A 18 -11.87 21.35 -11.30
N SER A 19 -11.37 20.53 -12.22
CA SER A 19 -11.19 19.11 -12.01
C SER A 19 -10.15 18.96 -10.91
N CYS A 20 -10.58 18.55 -9.71
CA CYS A 20 -9.65 17.98 -8.76
C CYS A 20 -9.10 16.70 -9.40
N ALA A 21 -7.91 16.80 -9.99
CA ALA A 21 -7.09 15.64 -10.28
C ALA A 21 -6.59 15.06 -8.95
N GLY A 22 -7.51 14.51 -8.16
CA GLY A 22 -7.16 13.51 -7.16
C GLY A 22 -6.94 12.22 -7.94
N SER A 23 -5.67 11.89 -8.17
CA SER A 23 -5.27 10.63 -8.80
C SER A 23 -6.03 9.47 -8.17
N SER A 24 -7.04 9.02 -8.90
CA SER A 24 -7.85 7.87 -8.53
C SER A 24 -7.35 6.73 -9.42
N GLY A 25 -6.60 5.79 -8.84
CA GLY A 25 -6.40 4.47 -9.44
C GLY A 25 -4.98 3.99 -9.76
N ALA A 26 -3.94 4.56 -9.14
CA ALA A 26 -2.68 3.81 -8.96
C ALA A 26 -2.76 3.17 -7.56
N GLY A 27 -2.33 1.90 -7.41
CA GLY A 27 -2.26 1.23 -6.11
C GLY A 27 -1.63 2.15 -5.08
N ALA A 28 -2.14 2.13 -3.84
CA ALA A 28 -1.51 2.91 -2.77
C ALA A 28 -0.05 2.46 -2.65
N ASP A 29 0.86 3.43 -2.52
CA ASP A 29 2.31 3.18 -2.46
C ASP A 29 2.61 2.12 -1.38
N PRO A 30 3.16 0.95 -1.78
CA PRO A 30 3.42 -0.12 -0.84
C PRO A 30 4.63 0.15 0.06
N ALA A 31 5.51 1.10 -0.29
CA ALA A 31 6.69 1.40 0.50
C ALA A 31 6.35 1.93 1.91
N GLY A 32 7.24 1.67 2.86
CA GLY A 32 7.13 2.09 4.27
C GLY A 32 6.70 1.00 5.24
N LEU A 33 6.33 1.42 6.45
CA LEU A 33 5.97 0.54 7.56
C LEU A 33 4.55 -0.01 7.47
N TRP A 34 4.41 -1.31 7.70
CA TRP A 34 3.15 -2.03 7.85
C TRP A 34 3.16 -2.80 9.17
N GLY A 35 2.16 -2.60 10.01
CA GLY A 35 2.05 -3.19 11.35
C GLY A 35 2.62 -2.29 12.44
N GLU A 36 2.88 -2.88 13.60
CA GLU A 36 3.38 -2.17 14.78
C GLU A 36 4.73 -2.75 15.20
N GLN A 37 5.75 -1.89 15.36
CA GLN A 37 7.08 -2.29 15.84
C GLN A 37 7.12 -2.48 17.37
N ALA A 38 6.11 -3.18 17.90
CA ALA A 38 6.02 -3.55 19.31
C ALA A 38 6.42 -5.02 19.50
N GLN A 39 6.84 -5.36 20.72
CA GLN A 39 7.17 -6.75 21.05
C GLN A 39 5.93 -7.64 20.94
N GLY A 40 6.04 -8.74 20.19
CA GLY A 40 4.93 -9.67 19.96
C GLY A 40 4.01 -9.29 18.80
N SER A 41 4.20 -8.12 18.18
CA SER A 41 3.39 -7.65 17.06
C SER A 41 4.06 -7.95 15.72
N PRO A 42 3.31 -8.42 14.71
CA PRO A 42 3.83 -8.60 13.37
C PRO A 42 3.96 -7.26 12.64
N TRP A 43 5.04 -7.10 11.88
CA TRP A 43 5.25 -5.93 11.04
C TRP A 43 6.23 -6.22 9.88
N LEU A 44 6.11 -5.44 8.80
CA LEU A 44 7.04 -5.37 7.68
C LEU A 44 7.38 -3.91 7.36
N GLU A 45 8.62 -3.64 6.99
CA GLU A 45 9.07 -2.39 6.36
C GLU A 45 9.45 -2.70 4.92
N LEU A 46 8.79 -2.07 3.96
CA LEU A 46 9.09 -2.17 2.54
C LEU A 46 9.91 -0.96 2.12
N ALA A 47 11.23 -1.12 2.03
CA ALA A 47 12.10 -0.02 1.62
C ALA A 47 12.01 0.25 0.11
N GLU A 48 12.15 1.50 -0.29
CA GLU A 48 12.11 1.93 -1.70
C GLU A 48 13.17 1.26 -2.60
N ASP A 49 14.23 0.71 -2.01
CA ASP A 49 15.29 -0.01 -2.72
C ASP A 49 14.96 -1.50 -2.98
N GLY A 50 13.75 -1.94 -2.64
CA GLY A 50 13.29 -3.32 -2.83
C GLY A 50 13.66 -4.25 -1.68
N MET A 51 14.21 -3.75 -0.56
CA MET A 51 14.46 -4.57 0.63
C MET A 51 13.21 -4.65 1.50
N VAL A 52 12.94 -5.83 2.06
CA VAL A 52 11.94 -6.02 3.11
C VAL A 52 12.59 -6.48 4.40
N SER A 53 12.19 -5.87 5.51
CA SER A 53 12.55 -6.31 6.86
C SER A 53 11.31 -6.40 7.74
N GLY A 54 11.34 -7.20 8.80
CA GLY A 54 10.17 -7.33 9.65
C GLY A 54 10.33 -8.26 10.84
N ASN A 55 9.19 -8.52 11.48
CA ASN A 55 9.05 -9.51 12.54
C ASN A 55 7.66 -10.15 12.46
N ASP A 56 7.53 -11.45 12.69
CA ASP A 56 6.23 -12.14 12.72
C ASP A 56 5.58 -12.18 14.12
N GLY A 57 6.08 -11.36 15.04
CA GLY A 57 5.76 -11.38 16.47
C GLY A 57 6.78 -12.18 17.30
N CYS A 58 7.57 -13.07 16.69
CA CYS A 58 8.59 -13.88 17.37
C CYS A 58 9.94 -13.84 16.64
N ASN A 59 9.92 -14.06 15.34
CA ASN A 59 11.08 -14.22 14.48
C ASN A 59 11.28 -12.99 13.61
N ARG A 60 12.56 -12.67 13.37
CA ARG A 60 12.94 -11.61 12.43
C ARG A 60 12.76 -12.12 11.00
N ILE A 61 12.19 -11.28 10.14
CA ILE A 61 12.02 -11.51 8.70
C ILE A 61 12.95 -10.56 7.93
N ALA A 62 13.58 -11.06 6.87
CA ALA A 62 14.31 -10.23 5.91
C ALA A 62 14.29 -10.86 4.52
N GLY A 63 14.27 -10.04 3.48
CA GLY A 63 14.31 -10.49 2.09
C GLY A 63 14.22 -9.31 1.11
N GLN A 64 13.69 -9.58 -0.08
CA GLN A 64 13.42 -8.58 -1.10
C GLN A 64 11.91 -8.51 -1.40
N TRP A 65 11.47 -7.41 -1.98
CA TRP A 65 10.12 -7.27 -2.49
C TRP A 65 10.13 -6.55 -3.84
N SER A 66 9.11 -6.84 -4.63
CA SER A 66 8.83 -6.17 -5.90
C SER A 66 7.32 -5.94 -6.02
N GLU A 67 6.91 -4.98 -6.85
CA GLU A 67 5.51 -4.73 -7.18
C GLU A 67 5.32 -4.78 -8.69
N ALA A 68 4.27 -5.49 -9.12
CA ALA A 68 3.80 -5.47 -10.49
C ALA A 68 2.26 -5.50 -10.50
N ASP A 69 1.65 -4.64 -11.30
CA ASP A 69 0.18 -4.59 -11.47
C ASP A 69 -0.62 -4.47 -10.16
N GLY A 70 -0.05 -3.81 -9.13
CA GLY A 70 -0.68 -3.64 -7.81
C GLY A 70 -0.58 -4.84 -6.88
N GLU A 71 0.16 -5.88 -7.29
CA GLU A 71 0.50 -7.03 -6.45
C GLU A 71 1.96 -6.93 -5.98
N ILE A 72 2.16 -7.02 -4.68
CA ILE A 72 3.47 -7.13 -4.05
C ILE A 72 3.89 -8.59 -4.03
N ARG A 73 5.12 -8.87 -4.43
CA ARG A 73 5.76 -10.18 -4.32
C ARG A 73 6.90 -10.11 -3.32
N PHE A 74 6.93 -11.05 -2.39
CA PHE A 74 8.04 -11.22 -1.47
C PHE A 74 9.01 -12.27 -2.02
N GLU A 75 10.25 -11.84 -2.23
CA GLU A 75 11.30 -12.65 -2.83
C GLU A 75 12.32 -13.04 -1.76
N GLN A 76 12.60 -14.35 -1.66
CA GLN A 76 13.65 -14.87 -0.80
C GLN A 76 13.49 -14.48 0.68
N LEU A 77 12.26 -14.49 1.22
CA LEU A 77 12.07 -14.26 2.64
C LEU A 77 12.83 -15.31 3.46
N SER A 78 13.62 -14.81 4.39
CA SER A 78 14.32 -15.58 5.41
C SER A 78 13.75 -15.20 6.78
N SER A 79 13.62 -16.20 7.64
CA SER A 79 13.16 -16.01 9.02
C SER A 79 14.02 -16.78 10.01
N THR A 80 14.15 -16.26 11.22
CA THR A 80 14.75 -17.02 12.33
C THR A 80 13.82 -18.17 12.76
N LYS A 81 14.31 -19.08 13.60
CA LYS A 81 13.54 -20.25 14.10
C LYS A 81 13.44 -20.28 15.63
N MET A 82 13.19 -19.12 16.23
CA MET A 82 12.86 -18.98 17.64
C MET A 82 11.44 -19.51 17.90
N TYR A 83 11.27 -20.15 19.05
CA TYR A 83 9.96 -20.57 19.55
C TYR A 83 9.49 -19.57 20.61
N CYS A 84 8.31 -18.99 20.40
CA CYS A 84 7.66 -18.09 21.35
C CYS A 84 6.29 -18.65 21.76
N PRO A 85 6.09 -19.06 23.01
CA PRO A 85 4.81 -19.58 23.48
C PRO A 85 3.68 -18.56 23.27
N GLY A 86 2.57 -18.99 22.67
CA GLY A 86 1.37 -18.17 22.50
C GLY A 86 1.44 -17.15 21.36
N ILE A 87 2.51 -17.13 20.56
CA ILE A 87 2.60 -16.35 19.33
C ILE A 87 2.33 -17.27 18.14
N ASP A 88 1.45 -16.83 17.25
CA ASP A 88 1.23 -17.45 15.94
C ASP A 88 2.03 -16.66 14.88
N PRO A 89 3.15 -17.19 14.37
CA PRO A 89 4.03 -16.49 13.43
C PRO A 89 3.50 -16.55 11.98
N TRP A 90 2.22 -16.23 11.78
CA TRP A 90 1.52 -16.36 10.49
C TRP A 90 2.23 -15.59 9.36
N LEU A 91 2.89 -14.48 9.65
CA LEU A 91 3.58 -13.65 8.66
C LEU A 91 4.79 -14.36 8.03
N ALA A 92 5.31 -15.43 8.65
CA ALA A 92 6.41 -16.23 8.09
C ALA A 92 6.05 -16.98 6.80
N SER A 93 4.76 -17.17 6.49
CA SER A 93 4.30 -17.80 5.24
C SER A 93 4.04 -16.80 4.10
N ALA A 94 4.30 -15.51 4.31
CA ALA A 94 4.03 -14.47 3.31
C ALA A 94 4.77 -14.74 1.99
N VAL A 95 4.02 -14.68 0.88
CA VAL A 95 4.54 -14.81 -0.49
C VAL A 95 4.12 -13.62 -1.34
N ALA A 96 2.91 -13.11 -1.14
CA ALA A 96 2.41 -11.94 -1.83
C ALA A 96 1.62 -11.03 -0.89
N ALA A 97 1.38 -9.81 -1.33
CA ALA A 97 0.46 -8.91 -0.66
C ALA A 97 -0.26 -7.98 -1.62
N GLN A 98 -1.41 -7.46 -1.18
CA GLN A 98 -2.19 -6.46 -1.90
C GLN A 98 -2.53 -5.31 -0.96
N VAL A 99 -2.38 -4.08 -1.44
CA VAL A 99 -2.66 -2.88 -0.66
C VAL A 99 -4.01 -2.28 -1.06
N SER A 100 -4.84 -2.02 -0.05
CA SER A 100 -6.12 -1.33 -0.18
C SER A 100 -6.28 -0.28 0.92
N GLY A 101 -5.95 0.97 0.59
CA GLY A 101 -5.87 2.07 1.55
C GLY A 101 -4.80 1.76 2.60
N ASP A 102 -5.17 1.84 3.88
CA ASP A 102 -4.25 1.59 5.00
C ASP A 102 -4.15 0.10 5.39
N ASN A 103 -4.48 -0.82 4.47
CA ASN A 103 -4.46 -2.26 4.72
C ASN A 103 -3.60 -2.97 3.68
N MET A 104 -2.66 -3.77 4.16
CA MET A 104 -1.94 -4.75 3.38
C MET A 104 -2.50 -6.13 3.70
N LEU A 105 -3.20 -6.74 2.75
CA LEU A 105 -3.62 -8.14 2.82
C LEU A 105 -2.44 -9.03 2.42
N VAL A 106 -2.06 -9.97 3.27
CA VAL A 106 -0.93 -10.88 3.04
C VAL A 106 -1.46 -12.25 2.62
N LEU A 107 -0.83 -12.81 1.60
CA LEU A 107 -1.16 -14.08 0.98
C LEU A 107 0.01 -15.07 1.11
N ASP A 108 -0.31 -16.35 1.29
CA ASP A 108 0.67 -17.44 1.23
C ASP A 108 0.88 -17.99 -0.19
N ALA A 109 1.66 -19.07 -0.29
CA ALA A 109 2.01 -19.73 -1.55
C ALA A 109 0.80 -20.32 -2.30
N ASP A 110 -0.29 -20.62 -1.58
CA ASP A 110 -1.53 -21.16 -2.14
C ASP A 110 -2.51 -20.03 -2.52
N ASN A 111 -2.10 -18.77 -2.36
CA ASN A 111 -2.93 -17.55 -2.46
C ASN A 111 -4.03 -17.49 -1.39
N ALA A 112 -3.85 -18.17 -0.25
CA ALA A 112 -4.75 -18.03 0.87
C ALA A 112 -4.42 -16.77 1.67
N GLU A 113 -5.46 -16.06 2.12
CA GLU A 113 -5.32 -14.91 3.02
C GLU A 113 -4.86 -15.37 4.40
N VAL A 114 -3.67 -14.93 4.82
CA VAL A 114 -3.09 -15.31 6.12
C VAL A 114 -3.17 -14.22 7.18
N GLY A 115 -3.34 -12.96 6.75
CA GLY A 115 -3.49 -11.85 7.68
C GLY A 115 -3.52 -10.50 7.00
N THR A 116 -3.73 -9.46 7.80
CA THR A 116 -3.67 -8.06 7.34
C THR A 116 -2.77 -7.26 8.25
N LEU A 117 -1.88 -6.47 7.66
CA LEU A 117 -1.12 -5.43 8.35
C LEU A 117 -1.75 -4.07 8.07
N LYS A 118 -1.85 -3.23 9.10
CA LYS A 118 -2.25 -1.82 8.94
C LYS A 118 -1.06 -0.99 8.52
N ARG A 119 -1.29 0.14 7.85
CA ARG A 119 -0.25 1.16 7.67
C ARG A 119 0.31 1.54 9.04
N GLY A 120 1.64 1.48 9.18
CA GLY A 120 2.36 1.92 10.36
C GLY A 120 2.75 3.40 10.23
N GLU A 121 3.08 4.01 11.37
CA GLU A 121 3.55 5.40 11.50
C GLU A 121 5.04 5.44 11.84
#